data_AF-A0A524JXW7-F1
#
_entry.id   AF-A0A524JXW7-F1
#
_cell.length_a   1.000
_cell.length_b   1.000
_cell.length_c   1.000
_cell.angle_alpha   90.00
_cell.angle_beta   90.00
_cell.angle_gamma   90.00
#
_symmetry.space_group_name_H-M   'P 1'
#
loop_
_entity.id
_entity.type
_entity.pdbx_description
1 polymer ?
#
loop_
_entity_poly.entity_id
_entity_poly.type
_entity_poly.pdbx_seq_one_letter_code
_entity_poly.pdbx_strand_id
1 'polypeptide(L)'
;MRNKEGYRAEYIYGAGRRALARHDPVRALPLLRAAVDGIAMDGAHPGRHQELADRLYWLAITLIKLGKSGLAIKALASSQKLAPRGHARALYCRVSNEYGMPRSSCPEHDDYKAFFAIQARRYLANTPGRRFSNQTEMEAVLAVIADAWLRLHKSADLGDRSCGYKLHAFRAFRIDFPALLPSSLSSAGTVMPGDFWPGASASEHERCSCGSGLPVHRCCGRVPLPWER
;
A
#
# COMPACT_ATOMS: atom_id res chain seq x y z
N MET A 1 -1.07 35.20 15.35
CA MET A 1 -0.46 34.56 16.55
C MET A 1 -0.53 33.04 16.36
N ARG A 2 0.61 32.32 16.25
CA ARG A 2 0.59 30.85 16.16
C ARG A 2 0.29 30.28 17.54
N ASN A 3 -0.70 29.38 17.60
CA ASN A 3 -1.20 28.76 18.82
C ASN A 3 -0.08 27.97 19.56
N LYS A 4 -0.10 27.87 20.90
CA LYS A 4 0.93 27.16 21.71
C LYS A 4 1.16 25.71 21.24
N GLU A 5 0.10 25.08 20.72
CA GLU A 5 0.14 23.72 20.16
C GLU A 5 0.96 23.63 18.85
N GLY A 6 0.91 24.67 18.01
CA GLY A 6 1.70 24.72 16.78
C GLY A 6 3.20 24.83 17.05
N TYR A 7 3.60 25.55 18.11
CA TYR A 7 5.00 25.63 18.54
C TYR A 7 5.52 24.27 19.03
N ARG A 8 4.68 23.54 19.77
CA ARG A 8 5.00 22.18 20.25
C ARG A 8 5.17 21.20 19.10
N ALA A 9 4.28 21.23 18.11
CA ALA A 9 4.35 20.35 16.94
C ALA A 9 5.63 20.60 16.10
N GLU A 10 5.99 21.85 15.87
CA GLU A 10 7.19 22.20 15.10
C GLU A 10 8.48 21.85 15.86
N TYR A 11 8.50 22.05 17.18
CA TYR A 11 9.62 21.62 18.02
C TYR A 11 9.82 20.10 17.97
N ILE A 12 8.75 19.32 18.10
CA ILE A 12 8.77 17.85 18.01
C ILE A 12 9.27 17.41 16.63
N TYR A 13 8.77 18.05 15.57
CA TYR A 13 9.20 17.78 14.20
C TYR A 13 10.69 18.03 14.00
N GLY A 14 11.19 19.20 14.42
CA GLY A 14 12.62 19.53 14.38
C GLY A 14 13.48 18.58 15.20
N ALA A 15 13.00 18.13 16.37
CA ALA A 15 13.69 17.13 17.19
C ALA A 15 13.78 15.78 16.48
N GLY A 16 12.70 15.34 15.82
CA GLY A 16 12.69 14.13 15.00
C GLY A 16 13.69 14.17 13.84
N ARG A 17 13.74 15.30 13.12
CA ARG A 17 14.73 15.51 12.05
C ARG A 17 16.17 15.52 12.56
N ARG A 18 16.43 16.13 13.72
CA ARG A 18 17.76 16.09 14.35
C ARG A 18 18.16 14.68 14.79
N ALA A 19 17.23 13.88 15.31
CA ALA A 19 17.49 12.48 15.65
C ALA A 19 17.86 11.67 14.39
N LEU A 20 17.15 11.87 13.28
CA LEU A 20 17.50 11.27 11.99
C LEU A 20 18.89 11.69 11.48
N ALA A 21 19.23 12.98 11.59
CA ALA A 21 20.55 13.49 11.20
C ALA A 21 21.69 12.89 12.03
N ARG A 22 21.39 12.44 13.26
CA ARG A 22 22.32 11.70 14.13
C ARG A 22 22.25 10.18 13.94
N HIS A 23 21.65 9.71 12.85
CA HIS A 23 21.50 8.29 12.55
C HIS A 23 20.73 7.49 13.62
N ASP A 24 19.80 8.13 14.34
CA ASP A 24 18.95 7.50 15.35
C ASP A 24 17.48 7.44 14.86
N PRO A 25 17.14 6.48 13.97
CA PRO A 25 15.79 6.36 13.44
C PRO A 25 14.80 5.80 14.48
N VAL A 26 15.29 5.08 15.51
CA VAL A 26 14.45 4.52 16.57
C VAL A 26 13.85 5.66 17.40
N ARG A 27 14.67 6.64 17.79
CA ARG A 27 14.21 7.84 18.50
C ARG A 27 13.42 8.78 17.60
N ALA A 28 13.78 8.89 16.32
CA ALA A 28 13.07 9.77 15.40
C ALA A 28 11.62 9.31 15.13
N LEU A 29 11.36 8.00 15.10
CA LEU A 29 10.06 7.44 14.75
C LEU A 29 8.89 7.98 15.60
N PRO A 30 8.90 7.88 16.94
CA PRO A 30 7.79 8.38 17.76
C PRO A 30 7.63 9.91 17.65
N LEU A 31 8.73 10.66 17.48
CA LEU A 31 8.69 12.11 17.32
C LEU A 31 8.02 12.52 16.01
N LEU A 32 8.44 11.91 14.89
CA LEU A 32 7.88 12.22 13.58
C LEU A 32 6.43 11.72 13.45
N ARG A 33 6.08 10.61 14.10
CA ARG A 33 4.69 10.16 14.19
C ARG A 33 3.82 11.17 14.95
N ALA A 34 4.26 11.61 16.14
CA ALA A 34 3.55 12.64 16.91
C ALA A 34 3.41 13.96 16.14
N ALA A 35 4.42 14.31 15.33
CA ALA A 35 4.38 15.49 14.48
C ALA A 35 3.35 15.38 13.34
N VAL A 36 3.12 14.16 12.80
CA VAL A 36 2.05 13.89 11.84
C VAL A 36 0.68 13.94 12.53
N ASP A 37 0.52 13.24 13.65
CA ASP A 37 -0.73 13.15 14.40
C ASP A 37 -1.19 14.51 14.94
N GLY A 38 -0.24 15.42 15.21
CA GLY A 38 -0.50 16.79 15.66
C GLY A 38 -0.96 17.76 14.57
N ILE A 39 -1.02 17.35 13.29
CA ILE A 39 -1.61 18.19 12.23
C ILE A 39 -3.12 17.96 12.23
N ALA A 40 -3.85 18.91 12.80
CA ALA A 40 -5.30 18.98 12.63
C ALA A 40 -5.64 19.37 11.18
N MET A 41 -6.53 18.63 10.52
CA MET A 41 -6.99 18.91 9.16
C MET A 41 -8.30 19.70 9.19
N ASP A 42 -8.22 20.92 9.70
CA ASP A 42 -9.34 21.84 9.71
C ASP A 42 -9.20 22.70 8.46
N GLY A 43 -10.21 22.71 7.59
CA GLY A 43 -10.17 23.29 6.24
C GLY A 43 -9.90 24.80 6.13
N ALA A 44 -9.53 25.45 7.24
CA ALA A 44 -9.38 26.90 7.37
C ALA A 44 -7.95 27.42 7.14
N HIS A 45 -6.92 26.57 7.04
CA HIS A 45 -5.52 27.02 7.01
C HIS A 45 -4.79 26.70 5.70
N PRO A 46 -4.44 27.70 4.87
CA PRO A 46 -3.64 27.49 3.67
C PRO A 46 -2.25 26.97 4.05
N GLY A 47 -1.76 25.95 3.34
CA GLY A 47 -0.41 25.37 3.52
C GLY A 47 -0.33 24.11 4.39
N ARG A 48 -1.38 23.72 5.12
CA ARG A 48 -1.35 22.50 5.97
C ARG A 48 -1.13 21.21 5.18
N HIS A 49 -1.59 21.14 3.93
CA HIS A 49 -1.32 20.00 3.04
C HIS A 49 0.18 19.84 2.77
N GLN A 50 0.91 20.96 2.59
CA GLN A 50 2.34 20.94 2.33
C GLN A 50 3.14 20.59 3.59
N GLU A 51 2.72 21.10 4.76
CA GLU A 51 3.29 20.72 6.06
C GLU A 51 3.11 19.22 6.34
N LEU A 52 1.89 18.68 6.13
CA LEU A 52 1.66 17.25 6.26
C LEU A 52 2.48 16.45 5.26
N ALA A 53 2.58 16.89 4.01
CA ALA A 53 3.38 16.22 3.00
C ALA A 53 4.85 16.10 3.42
N ASP A 54 5.45 17.18 3.95
CA ASP A 54 6.83 17.19 4.43
C ASP A 54 7.01 16.27 5.65
N ARG A 55 6.11 16.33 6.64
CA ARG A 55 6.20 15.44 7.82
C ARG A 55 6.04 13.96 7.46
N LEU A 56 5.12 13.63 6.55
CA LEU A 56 4.96 12.27 6.02
C LEU A 56 6.20 11.81 5.24
N TYR A 57 6.87 12.70 4.51
CA TYR A 57 8.11 12.39 3.80
C TYR A 57 9.23 12.00 4.77
N TRP A 58 9.45 12.76 5.84
CA TRP A 58 10.47 12.42 6.85
C TRP A 58 10.11 11.20 7.69
N LEU A 59 8.82 11.00 7.97
CA LEU A 59 8.35 9.76 8.58
C LEU A 59 8.67 8.56 7.68
N ALA A 60 8.45 8.67 6.37
CA ALA A 60 8.80 7.62 5.42
C ALA A 60 10.30 7.32 5.38
N ILE A 61 11.17 8.34 5.40
CA ILE A 61 12.62 8.14 5.48
C ILE A 61 12.99 7.34 6.74
N THR A 62 12.39 7.69 7.87
CA THR A 62 12.60 6.96 9.14
C THR A 62 12.18 5.51 9.03
N LEU A 63 11.02 5.25 8.44
CA LEU A 63 10.49 3.90 8.24
C LEU A 63 11.39 3.08 7.30
N ILE A 64 11.94 3.69 6.24
CA ILE A 64 12.92 3.05 5.35
C ILE A 64 14.17 2.65 6.13
N LYS A 65 14.73 3.56 6.93
CA LYS A 65 15.92 3.28 7.76
C LYS A 65 15.68 2.17 8.80
N LEU A 66 14.44 1.94 9.21
CA LEU A 66 14.04 0.86 10.11
C LEU A 66 13.63 -0.43 9.38
N GLY A 67 13.76 -0.51 8.05
CA GLY A 67 13.35 -1.67 7.25
C GLY A 67 11.83 -1.85 7.12
N LYS A 68 11.03 -0.86 7.51
CA LYS A 68 9.56 -0.89 7.49
C LYS A 68 9.00 -0.40 6.14
N SER A 69 9.43 -1.02 5.04
CA SER A 69 9.20 -0.55 3.66
C SER A 69 7.71 -0.41 3.30
N GLY A 70 6.83 -1.31 3.74
CA GLY A 70 5.40 -1.21 3.47
C GLY A 70 4.76 0.05 4.07
N LEU A 71 5.08 0.35 5.34
CA LEU A 71 4.61 1.58 6.00
C LEU A 71 5.22 2.83 5.37
N ALA A 72 6.49 2.77 4.98
CA ALA A 72 7.14 3.88 4.29
C ALA A 72 6.43 4.22 2.96
N ILE A 73 6.05 3.21 2.19
CA ILE A 73 5.33 3.39 0.93
C ILE A 73 3.94 3.98 1.15
N LYS A 74 3.22 3.57 2.20
CA LYS A 74 1.95 4.22 2.58
C LYS A 74 2.14 5.70 2.90
N ALA A 75 3.16 6.04 3.69
CA ALA A 75 3.46 7.41 4.06
C ALA A 75 3.85 8.25 2.83
N LEU A 76 4.68 7.71 1.93
CA LEU A 76 5.05 8.36 0.67
C LEU A 76 3.86 8.50 -0.29
N ALA A 77 3.00 7.49 -0.42
CA ALA A 77 1.81 7.55 -1.25
C ALA A 77 0.87 8.68 -0.81
N SER A 78 0.75 8.88 0.50
CA SER A 78 -0.02 9.97 1.09
C SER A 78 0.67 11.32 0.89
N SER A 79 1.98 11.40 1.15
CA SER A 79 2.80 12.62 0.95
C SER A 79 2.75 13.11 -0.49
N GLN A 80 2.98 12.24 -1.47
CA GLN A 80 2.96 12.61 -2.89
C GLN A 80 1.55 12.97 -3.40
N LYS A 81 0.47 12.45 -2.79
CA LYS A 81 -0.89 12.88 -3.12
C LYS A 81 -1.14 14.33 -2.68
N LEU A 82 -0.59 14.73 -1.53
CA LEU A 82 -0.71 16.08 -0.99
C LEU A 82 0.21 17.07 -1.70
N ALA A 83 1.41 16.62 -2.10
CA ALA A 83 2.38 17.39 -2.87
C ALA A 83 2.85 16.58 -4.10
N PRO A 84 2.12 16.64 -5.23
CA PRO A 84 2.38 15.82 -6.43
C PRO A 84 3.70 16.12 -7.16
N ARG A 85 4.44 17.13 -6.73
CA ARG A 85 5.73 17.54 -7.26
C ARG A 85 6.76 17.54 -6.14
N GLY A 86 7.98 17.08 -6.42
CA GLY A 86 9.11 17.14 -5.49
C GLY A 86 9.65 15.78 -5.02
N HIS A 87 10.42 15.83 -3.93
CA HIS A 87 11.22 14.69 -3.46
C HIS A 87 10.40 13.49 -3.01
N ALA A 88 9.21 13.70 -2.42
CA ALA A 88 8.34 12.61 -2.00
C ALA A 88 7.91 11.73 -3.18
N ARG A 89 7.50 12.35 -4.30
CA ARG A 89 7.14 11.63 -5.52
C ARG A 89 8.35 10.92 -6.13
N ALA A 90 9.49 11.60 -6.23
CA ALA A 90 10.71 11.00 -6.78
C ALA A 90 11.14 9.77 -5.96
N LEU A 91 11.08 9.87 -4.63
CA LEU A 91 11.39 8.77 -3.73
C LEU A 91 10.34 7.65 -3.85
N TYR A 92 9.05 7.98 -3.86
CA TYR A 92 7.97 7.02 -4.05
C TYR A 92 8.16 6.19 -5.33
N CYS A 93 8.41 6.86 -6.46
CA CYS A 93 8.63 6.21 -7.75
C CYS A 93 9.88 5.32 -7.78
N ARG A 94 10.86 5.60 -6.91
CA ARG A 94 12.10 4.80 -6.79
C ARG A 94 11.90 3.55 -5.95
N VAL A 95 11.20 3.67 -4.82
CA VAL A 95 11.07 2.58 -3.82
C VAL A 95 9.84 1.69 -4.03
N SER A 96 8.84 2.16 -4.78
CA SER A 96 7.68 1.37 -5.14
C SER A 96 7.83 0.69 -6.50
N ASN A 97 7.27 -0.51 -6.64
CA ASN A 97 7.05 -1.15 -7.93
C ASN A 97 5.81 -0.59 -8.63
N GLU A 98 5.45 -1.16 -9.78
CA GLU A 98 4.29 -0.73 -10.58
C GLU A 98 2.98 -0.92 -9.82
N TYR A 99 2.87 -1.95 -8.99
CA TYR A 99 1.71 -2.25 -8.16
C TYR A 99 1.54 -1.37 -6.90
N GLY A 100 2.46 -0.42 -6.68
CA GLY A 100 2.47 0.43 -5.49
C GLY A 100 2.91 -0.30 -4.21
N MET A 101 3.70 -1.36 -4.34
CA MET A 101 4.29 -2.16 -3.26
C MET A 101 5.81 -1.96 -3.17
N PRO A 102 6.49 -2.43 -2.10
CA PRO A 102 7.96 -2.41 -2.04
C PRO A 102 8.60 -3.11 -3.23
N ARG A 103 9.44 -2.36 -3.95
CA ARG A 103 10.17 -2.86 -5.12
C ARG A 103 11.08 -4.03 -4.73
N SER A 104 11.07 -5.06 -5.57
CA SER A 104 11.91 -6.26 -5.45
C SER A 104 13.18 -6.13 -6.30
N SER A 105 14.03 -7.16 -6.26
CA SER A 105 15.23 -7.25 -7.10
C SER A 105 14.93 -7.39 -8.59
N CYS A 106 13.79 -7.99 -8.95
CA CYS A 106 13.37 -8.19 -10.33
C CYS A 106 11.85 -8.00 -10.51
N PRO A 107 11.37 -7.68 -11.72
CA PRO A 107 9.95 -7.47 -12.02
C PRO A 107 9.07 -8.71 -11.74
N GLU A 108 9.60 -9.91 -11.97
CA GLU A 108 8.87 -11.17 -11.76
C GLU A 108 8.54 -11.37 -10.27
N HIS A 109 9.45 -10.99 -9.38
CA HIS A 109 9.18 -10.99 -7.94
C HIS A 109 8.15 -9.94 -7.53
N ASP A 110 8.11 -8.80 -8.22
CA ASP A 110 7.07 -7.78 -8.01
C ASP A 110 5.69 -8.29 -8.46
N ASP A 111 5.62 -8.98 -9.59
CA ASP A 111 4.42 -9.64 -10.10
C ASP A 111 3.92 -10.71 -9.14
N TYR A 112 4.80 -11.61 -8.68
CA TYR A 112 4.46 -12.63 -7.70
C TYR A 112 3.96 -12.02 -6.39
N LYS A 113 4.62 -10.96 -5.88
CA LYS A 113 4.16 -10.27 -4.66
C LYS A 113 2.77 -9.67 -4.83
N ALA A 114 2.48 -9.08 -6.00
CA ALA A 114 1.16 -8.54 -6.30
C ALA A 114 0.10 -9.65 -6.36
N PHE A 115 0.38 -10.74 -7.09
CA PHE A 115 -0.49 -11.91 -7.16
C PHE A 115 -0.75 -12.51 -5.78
N PHE A 116 0.33 -12.76 -5.02
CA PHE A 116 0.28 -13.26 -3.66
C PHE A 116 -0.64 -12.42 -2.77
N ALA A 117 -0.46 -11.10 -2.79
CA ALA A 117 -1.26 -10.22 -1.95
C ALA A 117 -2.74 -10.21 -2.32
N ILE A 118 -3.06 -10.27 -3.60
CA ILE A 118 -4.45 -10.37 -4.09
C ILE A 118 -5.11 -11.63 -3.55
N GLN A 119 -4.44 -12.78 -3.69
CA GLN A 119 -5.01 -14.08 -3.29
C GLN A 119 -5.03 -14.24 -1.76
N ALA A 120 -3.98 -13.84 -1.06
CA ALA A 120 -3.93 -13.89 0.40
C ALA A 120 -5.02 -12.99 1.03
N ARG A 121 -5.25 -11.80 0.48
CA ARG A 121 -6.36 -10.94 0.94
C ARG A 121 -7.73 -11.57 0.69
N ARG A 122 -7.91 -12.23 -0.46
CA ARG A 122 -9.15 -12.94 -0.77
C ARG A 122 -9.40 -14.08 0.21
N TYR A 123 -8.37 -14.86 0.54
CA TYR A 123 -8.45 -15.90 1.56
C TYR A 123 -8.84 -15.29 2.92
N LEU A 124 -8.05 -14.35 3.43
CA LEU A 124 -8.27 -13.72 4.74
C LEU A 124 -9.61 -12.97 4.84
N ALA A 125 -10.17 -12.48 3.73
CA ALA A 125 -11.49 -11.85 3.74
C ALA A 125 -12.61 -12.84 4.06
N ASN A 126 -12.43 -14.11 3.70
CA ASN A 126 -13.39 -15.19 3.94
C ASN A 126 -13.09 -15.98 5.23
N THR A 127 -11.91 -15.80 5.83
CA THR A 127 -11.53 -16.45 7.09
C THR A 127 -12.13 -15.74 8.30
N PRO A 128 -12.74 -16.46 9.27
CA PRO A 128 -13.18 -15.89 10.53
C PRO A 128 -12.07 -15.11 11.25
N GLY A 129 -12.35 -13.86 11.64
CA GLY A 129 -11.36 -13.01 12.30
C GLY A 129 -10.24 -12.47 11.38
N ARG A 130 -10.30 -12.73 10.06
CA ARG A 130 -9.38 -12.21 9.03
C ARG A 130 -7.90 -12.46 9.33
N ARG A 131 -7.61 -13.61 9.93
CA ARG A 131 -6.26 -14.06 10.31
C ARG A 131 -6.17 -15.55 10.11
N PHE A 132 -4.95 -16.05 9.92
CA PHE A 132 -4.68 -17.49 9.99
C PHE A 132 -4.92 -17.98 11.42
N SER A 133 -5.51 -19.16 11.55
CA SER A 133 -5.79 -19.79 12.85
C SER A 133 -4.53 -20.41 13.44
N ASN A 134 -3.66 -20.98 12.60
CA ASN A 134 -2.40 -21.58 13.01
C ASN A 134 -1.34 -21.55 11.90
N GLN A 135 -0.11 -21.93 12.25
CA GLN A 135 1.03 -21.97 11.33
C GLN A 135 0.82 -22.94 10.17
N THR A 136 0.21 -24.10 10.41
CA THR A 136 -0.05 -25.13 9.39
C THR A 136 -1.02 -24.64 8.32
N GLU A 137 -2.09 -23.95 8.72
CA GLU A 137 -3.04 -23.30 7.80
C GLU A 137 -2.32 -22.25 6.96
N MET A 138 -1.49 -21.42 7.60
CA MET A 138 -0.71 -20.43 6.89
C MET A 138 0.18 -21.10 5.83
N GLU A 139 0.99 -22.09 6.21
CA GLU A 139 1.88 -22.80 5.28
C GLU A 139 1.13 -23.48 4.13
N ALA A 140 0.01 -24.14 4.41
CA ALA A 140 -0.83 -24.77 3.40
C ALA A 140 -1.39 -23.74 2.40
N VAL A 141 -1.90 -22.61 2.90
CA VAL A 141 -2.42 -21.52 2.06
C VAL A 141 -1.31 -20.90 1.21
N LEU A 142 -0.14 -20.66 1.80
CA LEU A 142 1.02 -20.14 1.07
C LEU A 142 1.46 -21.10 -0.05
N ALA A 143 1.49 -22.40 0.22
CA ALA A 143 1.84 -23.41 -0.78
C ALA A 143 0.83 -23.47 -1.94
N VAL A 144 -0.47 -23.39 -1.64
CA VAL A 144 -1.52 -23.35 -2.66
C VAL A 144 -1.41 -22.09 -3.54
N ILE A 145 -1.09 -20.93 -2.95
CA ILE A 145 -0.87 -19.69 -3.72
C ILE A 145 0.38 -19.82 -4.61
N ALA A 146 1.45 -20.41 -4.11
CA ALA A 146 2.67 -20.61 -4.89
C ALA A 146 2.43 -21.56 -6.09
N ASP A 147 1.71 -22.67 -5.91
CA ASP A 147 1.36 -23.57 -7.00
C ASP A 147 0.43 -22.91 -8.03
N ALA A 148 -0.56 -22.14 -7.55
CA ALA A 148 -1.43 -21.34 -8.41
C ALA A 148 -0.65 -20.32 -9.25
N TRP A 149 0.38 -19.68 -8.68
CA TRP A 149 1.25 -18.77 -9.43
C TRP A 149 1.97 -19.50 -10.56
N LEU A 150 2.54 -20.68 -10.30
CA LEU A 150 3.22 -21.48 -11.32
C LEU A 150 2.26 -21.90 -12.45
N ARG A 151 1.01 -22.25 -12.12
CA ARG A 151 -0.02 -22.57 -13.12
C ARG A 151 -0.39 -21.36 -13.97
N LEU A 152 -0.56 -20.19 -13.35
CA LEU A 152 -0.83 -18.96 -14.07
C LEU A 152 0.34 -18.59 -14.99
N HIS A 153 1.59 -18.66 -14.50
CA HIS A 153 2.77 -18.32 -15.27
C HIS A 153 3.01 -19.27 -16.46
N LYS A 154 2.58 -20.53 -16.36
CA LYS A 154 2.64 -21.50 -17.48
C LYS A 154 1.53 -21.29 -18.51
N SER A 155 0.36 -20.82 -18.09
CA SER A 155 -0.83 -20.70 -18.94
C SER A 155 -1.00 -19.32 -19.57
N ALA A 156 -0.50 -18.28 -18.92
CA ALA A 156 -0.57 -16.91 -19.38
C ALA A 156 0.83 -16.40 -19.74
N ASP A 157 0.98 -15.91 -20.96
CA ASP A 157 2.13 -15.13 -21.38
C ASP A 157 2.08 -13.76 -20.71
N LEU A 158 2.67 -13.68 -19.50
CA LEU A 158 2.67 -12.48 -18.65
C LEU A 158 3.90 -11.60 -18.87
N GLY A 159 4.98 -12.09 -19.46
CA GLY A 159 6.30 -11.42 -19.47
C GLY A 159 6.25 -9.98 -19.95
N ASP A 160 5.76 -9.78 -21.17
CA ASP A 160 5.74 -8.47 -21.85
C ASP A 160 4.39 -7.74 -21.73
N ARG A 161 3.49 -8.25 -20.88
CA ARG A 161 2.17 -7.62 -20.69
C ARG A 161 2.26 -6.47 -19.70
N SER A 162 1.41 -5.48 -19.92
CA SER A 162 1.34 -4.33 -19.04
C SER A 162 0.86 -4.67 -17.63
N CYS A 163 1.25 -3.85 -16.65
CA CYS A 163 0.81 -3.98 -15.26
C CYS A 163 -0.72 -4.04 -15.12
N GLY A 164 -1.45 -3.24 -15.91
CA GLY A 164 -2.92 -3.25 -15.92
C GLY A 164 -3.49 -4.60 -16.35
N TYR A 165 -2.94 -5.20 -17.42
CA TYR A 165 -3.33 -6.53 -17.88
C TYR A 165 -2.99 -7.60 -16.84
N LYS A 166 -1.78 -7.58 -16.29
CA LYS A 166 -1.34 -8.48 -15.22
C LYS A 166 -2.28 -8.44 -14.02
N LEU A 167 -2.64 -7.24 -13.55
CA LEU A 167 -3.60 -7.07 -12.45
C LEU A 167 -4.98 -7.64 -12.76
N HIS A 168 -5.47 -7.46 -13.98
CA HIS A 168 -6.74 -8.05 -14.39
C HIS A 168 -6.68 -9.58 -14.35
N ALA A 169 -5.62 -10.17 -14.92
CA ALA A 169 -5.39 -11.62 -14.87
C ALA A 169 -5.28 -12.14 -13.43
N PHE A 170 -4.52 -11.46 -12.56
CA PHE A 170 -4.36 -11.85 -11.16
C PHE A 170 -5.69 -11.83 -10.40
N ARG A 171 -6.55 -10.84 -10.66
CA ARG A 171 -7.87 -10.73 -10.04
C ARG A 171 -8.85 -11.76 -10.61
N ALA A 172 -8.79 -12.03 -11.90
CA ALA A 172 -9.64 -13.02 -12.56
C ALA A 172 -9.29 -14.45 -12.12
N PHE A 173 -8.01 -14.75 -11.88
CA PHE A 173 -7.56 -16.07 -11.45
C PHE A 173 -8.14 -16.44 -10.09
N ARG A 174 -8.84 -17.58 -10.03
CA ARG A 174 -9.46 -18.12 -8.82
C ARG A 174 -8.64 -19.28 -8.29
N ILE A 175 -8.45 -19.27 -6.97
CA ILE A 175 -7.82 -20.35 -6.24
C ILE A 175 -8.90 -20.93 -5.34
N ASP A 176 -9.21 -22.20 -5.55
CA ASP A 176 -10.01 -22.97 -4.62
C ASP A 176 -9.08 -23.43 -3.49
N PHE A 177 -9.19 -22.76 -2.35
CA PHE A 177 -8.46 -23.16 -1.16
C PHE A 177 -9.09 -24.46 -0.64
N PRO A 178 -8.31 -25.53 -0.42
CA PRO A 178 -8.82 -26.73 0.21
C PRO A 178 -9.56 -26.34 1.49
N ALA A 179 -10.70 -26.97 1.75
CA ALA A 179 -11.53 -26.69 2.92
C ALA A 179 -10.77 -27.03 4.21
N LEU A 180 -9.93 -26.10 4.67
CA LEU A 180 -9.29 -26.13 5.99
C LEU A 180 -10.24 -25.62 7.08
N LEU A 181 -11.45 -25.21 6.69
CA LEU A 181 -12.55 -24.77 7.54
C LEU A 181 -13.77 -25.65 7.24
N PRO A 182 -14.60 -26.01 8.24
CA PRO A 182 -15.86 -26.66 7.98
C PRO A 182 -16.69 -25.75 7.06
N SER A 183 -17.12 -26.31 5.93
CA SER A 183 -17.95 -25.68 4.92
C SER A 183 -19.28 -25.19 5.53
N SER A 184 -19.27 -24.03 6.16
CA SER A 184 -20.46 -23.28 6.43
C SER A 184 -20.29 -21.93 5.77
N LEU A 185 -21.27 -21.58 4.94
CA LEU A 185 -21.40 -20.31 4.23
C LEU A 185 -20.66 -20.26 2.89
N SER A 186 -21.14 -21.08 1.96
CA SER A 186 -21.49 -20.59 0.62
C SER A 186 -22.41 -19.37 0.80
N SER A 187 -21.83 -18.22 1.12
CA SER A 187 -22.59 -16.98 1.17
C SER A 187 -22.97 -16.68 -0.26
N ALA A 188 -24.24 -16.96 -0.59
CA ALA A 188 -24.92 -16.36 -1.71
C ALA A 188 -24.48 -14.90 -1.80
N GLY A 189 -23.98 -14.51 -2.97
CA GLY A 189 -23.35 -13.21 -3.17
C GLY A 189 -24.26 -12.10 -2.65
N THR A 190 -23.81 -11.39 -1.62
CA THR A 190 -24.43 -10.13 -1.26
C THR A 190 -24.09 -9.16 -2.39
N VAL A 191 -25.08 -8.90 -3.24
CA VAL A 191 -25.01 -7.82 -4.22
C VAL A 191 -24.80 -6.54 -3.42
N MET A 192 -23.61 -5.96 -3.49
CA MET A 192 -23.41 -4.60 -3.04
C MET A 192 -24.12 -3.68 -4.04
N PRO A 193 -25.08 -2.85 -3.61
CA PRO A 193 -25.44 -1.66 -4.36
C PRO A 193 -24.27 -0.68 -4.20
N GLY A 194 -23.29 -0.81 -5.09
CA GLY A 194 -22.33 0.24 -5.36
C GLY A 194 -22.69 0.83 -6.71
N ASP A 195 -22.50 2.13 -6.88
CA ASP A 195 -22.45 2.72 -8.21
C ASP A 195 -21.31 2.06 -8.97
N PHE A 196 -21.63 0.99 -9.71
CA PHE A 196 -20.81 0.45 -10.76
C PHE A 196 -20.82 1.49 -11.87
N TRP A 197 -20.01 2.54 -11.70
CA TRP A 197 -19.50 3.24 -12.86
C TRP A 197 -19.03 2.14 -13.80
N PRO A 198 -19.58 2.07 -15.03
CA PRO A 198 -19.15 1.06 -15.97
C PRO A 198 -17.64 1.18 -16.02
N GLY A 199 -16.96 0.06 -15.77
CA GLY A 199 -15.54 -0.05 -15.98
C GLY A 199 -15.29 0.32 -17.43
N ALA A 200 -15.05 1.60 -17.69
CA ALA A 200 -14.02 2.00 -18.62
C ALA A 200 -12.85 1.12 -18.20
N SER A 201 -12.46 0.21 -19.08
CA SER A 201 -11.19 -0.48 -18.96
C SER A 201 -10.22 0.62 -18.59
N ALA A 202 -9.77 0.62 -17.32
CA ALA A 202 -8.96 1.72 -16.83
C ALA A 202 -7.74 1.68 -17.73
N SER A 203 -7.68 2.60 -18.70
CA SER A 203 -6.71 2.49 -19.77
C SER A 203 -5.38 2.42 -19.05
N GLU A 204 -4.45 1.62 -19.56
CA GLU A 204 -3.16 1.37 -18.91
C GLU A 204 -2.43 2.66 -18.46
N HIS A 205 -2.76 3.77 -19.12
CA HIS A 205 -2.22 5.12 -18.95
C HIS A 205 -3.16 6.07 -18.17
N GLU A 206 -4.30 5.58 -17.68
CA GLU A 206 -5.27 6.41 -16.97
C GLU A 206 -4.67 6.88 -15.65
N ARG A 207 -4.55 8.20 -15.56
CA ARG A 207 -4.04 8.86 -14.37
C ARG A 207 -5.09 8.77 -13.28
N CYS A 208 -4.61 8.60 -12.06
CA CYS A 208 -5.49 8.58 -10.90
C CYS A 208 -6.21 9.92 -10.73
N SER A 209 -7.53 9.87 -10.62
CA SER A 209 -8.42 11.03 -10.41
C SER A 209 -8.11 11.83 -9.14
N CYS A 210 -7.32 11.27 -8.22
CA CYS A 210 -6.92 11.96 -6.99
C CYS A 210 -5.89 13.10 -7.18
N GLY A 211 -5.47 13.39 -8.42
CA GLY A 211 -4.54 14.48 -8.73
C GLY A 211 -3.06 14.18 -8.52
N SER A 212 -2.70 12.94 -8.16
CA SER A 212 -1.29 12.52 -7.97
C SER A 212 -0.47 12.52 -9.26
N GLY A 213 -1.14 12.41 -10.42
CA GLY A 213 -0.49 12.25 -11.72
C GLY A 213 0.25 10.92 -11.89
N LEU A 214 -0.05 9.93 -11.04
CA LEU A 214 0.39 8.54 -11.16
C LEU A 214 -0.72 7.67 -11.79
N PRO A 215 -0.39 6.52 -12.40
CA PRO A 215 -1.38 5.53 -12.79
C PRO A 215 -2.23 5.06 -11.62
N VAL A 216 -3.50 4.73 -11.86
CA VAL A 216 -4.45 4.28 -10.80
C VAL A 216 -3.87 3.14 -9.97
N HIS A 217 -3.29 2.13 -10.62
CA HIS A 217 -2.71 0.93 -10.00
C HIS A 217 -1.47 1.19 -9.14
N ARG A 218 -0.89 2.39 -9.21
CA ARG A 218 0.27 2.82 -8.41
C ARG A 218 -0.09 3.92 -7.41
N CYS A 219 -1.38 4.23 -7.26
CA CYS A 219 -1.86 5.27 -6.36
C CYS A 219 -3.06 4.79 -5.54
N CYS A 220 -4.28 5.23 -5.85
CA CYS A 220 -5.48 4.84 -5.10
C CYS A 220 -5.91 3.39 -5.35
N GLY A 221 -5.57 2.83 -6.51
CA GLY A 221 -5.83 1.43 -6.87
C GLY A 221 -4.65 0.48 -6.59
N ARG A 222 -3.67 0.90 -5.79
CA ARG A 222 -2.51 0.08 -5.44
C ARG A 222 -2.92 -1.24 -4.82
N VAL A 223 -2.11 -2.28 -5.02
CA VAL A 223 -2.31 -3.55 -4.33
C VAL A 223 -1.81 -3.38 -2.89
N PRO A 224 -2.69 -3.48 -1.87
CA PRO A 224 -2.23 -3.36 -0.50
C PRO A 224 -1.59 -4.68 -0.07
N LEU A 225 -0.62 -4.62 0.84
CA LEU A 225 -0.07 -5.85 1.41
C LEU A 225 -1.18 -6.64 2.16
N PRO A 226 -1.05 -7.98 2.31
CA PRO A 226 -2.09 -8.79 2.95
C PRO A 226 -2.51 -8.32 4.34
N TRP A 227 -1.55 -7.82 5.12
CA TRP A 227 -1.72 -7.34 6.49
C TRP A 227 -2.01 -5.84 6.57
N GLU A 228 -2.14 -5.14 5.44
CA GLU A 228 -2.53 -3.74 5.45
C GLU A 228 -4.04 -3.60 5.66
N ARG A 229 -4.37 -3.05 6.84
CA ARG A 229 -5.65 -2.38 7.09
C ARG A 229 -5.68 -1.02 6.41
#